data_AF-A0A014NZT8-F1
#
_entry.id   AF-A0A014NZT8-F1
#
_cell.length_a   1.000
_cell.length_b   1.000
_cell.length_c   1.000
_cell.angle_alpha   90.00
_cell.angle_beta   90.00
_cell.angle_gamma   90.00
#
_symmetry.space_group_name_H-M   'P 1'
#
loop_
_entity.id
_entity.type
_entity.pdbx_description
1 polymer ?
#
loop_
_entity_poly.entity_id
_entity_poly.type
_entity_poly.pdbx_seq_one_letter_code
_entity_poly.pdbx_strand_id
1 'polypeptide(L)'
;MKHFAALILASALAVPLGASPVSRFTPTSQNLPSVVYRGDQIPPEQYKKDGGIPPEFTGDMTERSYSLWWHNLGTDNYPDRDFQSAYAATSTEFAVAVSFAIKDNPNEAGWIYRIHATPNMIDLAHSDFRPIYLEREFAAVGGIRWDQVEAWLEVPKNVSAEKGAGGIRQEERKRWQTAEDFEKEFPDLKWVNNPDYNPVYDQYRVSQGQPQLAGVPEGRRQGPLASEFAKENKTLEQHAIEFMDKVGAPVGWKGAFPLDLKAPVNSQA
;
A
#
# COMPACT_ATOMS: atom_id res chain seq x y z
N MET A 1 49.57 50.43 7.97
CA MET A 1 49.16 49.41 6.99
C MET A 1 49.03 48.09 7.72
N LYS A 2 47.85 47.47 7.66
CA LYS A 2 47.46 46.29 8.46
C LYS A 2 48.06 45.04 7.82
N HIS A 3 48.90 44.30 8.54
CA HIS A 3 49.31 42.95 8.17
C HIS A 3 48.59 41.96 9.10
N PHE A 4 47.62 41.23 8.55
CA PHE A 4 46.99 40.09 9.21
C PHE A 4 47.82 38.84 8.90
N ALA A 5 48.35 38.20 9.94
CA ALA A 5 48.89 36.86 9.88
C ALA A 5 47.74 35.85 9.97
N ALA A 6 47.57 35.01 8.95
CA ALA A 6 46.62 33.90 8.99
C ALA A 6 47.35 32.64 9.50
N LEU A 7 46.99 32.22 10.71
CA LEU A 7 47.40 30.96 11.31
C LEU A 7 46.43 29.87 10.81
N ILE A 8 46.89 28.96 9.95
CA ILE A 8 46.10 27.79 9.53
C ILE A 8 46.34 26.68 10.56
N LEU A 9 45.38 26.43 11.44
CA LEU A 9 45.31 25.18 12.19
C LEU A 9 44.72 24.10 11.26
N ALA A 10 45.54 23.10 10.92
CA ALA A 10 45.06 21.86 10.34
C ALA A 10 44.53 20.96 11.44
N SER A 11 43.20 20.93 11.63
CA SER A 11 42.54 19.94 12.47
C SER A 11 42.32 18.67 11.64
N ALA A 12 43.17 17.67 11.85
CA ALA A 12 42.95 16.33 11.34
C ALA A 12 41.78 15.68 12.11
N LEU A 13 40.61 15.59 11.49
CA LEU A 13 39.51 14.77 12.00
C LEU A 13 39.84 13.30 11.72
N ALA A 14 40.15 12.57 12.77
CA ALA A 14 40.18 11.11 12.76
C ALA A 14 38.76 10.59 12.48
N VAL A 15 38.59 9.89 11.36
CA VAL A 15 37.36 9.14 11.06
C VAL A 15 37.40 7.86 11.88
N PRO A 16 36.39 7.55 12.72
CA PRO A 16 36.35 6.28 13.41
C PRO A 16 36.09 5.17 12.38
N LEU A 17 37.02 4.22 12.29
CA LEU A 17 36.78 2.91 11.70
C LEU A 17 35.72 2.19 12.55
N GLY A 18 34.57 1.88 11.96
CA GLY A 18 33.60 0.99 12.62
C GLY A 18 32.13 1.37 12.48
N ALA A 19 31.67 1.72 11.28
CA ALA A 19 30.29 1.51 10.90
C ALA A 19 30.30 1.04 9.45
N SER A 20 29.91 -0.22 9.22
CA SER A 20 29.56 -0.65 7.87
C SER A 20 28.54 0.35 7.33
N PRO A 21 28.75 0.96 6.16
CA PRO A 21 27.73 1.81 5.59
C PRO A 21 26.49 0.94 5.39
N VAL A 22 25.43 1.23 6.14
CA VAL A 22 24.08 0.76 5.82
C VAL A 22 23.90 1.11 4.35
N SER A 23 23.77 0.08 3.53
CA SER A 23 23.64 0.22 2.08
C SER A 23 22.57 1.27 1.81
N ARG A 24 22.98 2.43 1.28
CA ARG A 24 22.02 3.43 0.83
C ARG A 24 21.23 2.75 -0.28
N PHE A 25 19.95 2.51 -0.02
CA PHE A 25 19.02 1.98 -1.00
C PHE A 25 19.19 2.80 -2.28
N THR A 26 19.77 2.18 -3.29
CA THR A 26 19.89 2.76 -4.62
C THR A 26 18.73 2.15 -5.38
N PRO A 27 17.65 2.89 -5.68
CA PRO A 27 16.53 2.33 -6.40
C PRO A 27 17.02 1.97 -7.80
N THR A 28 17.31 0.70 -8.05
CA THR A 28 17.28 0.17 -9.41
C THR A 28 15.80 0.02 -9.77
N SER A 29 15.13 1.15 -10.03
CA SER A 29 13.67 1.33 -10.03
C SER A 29 12.97 1.13 -11.38
N GLN A 30 13.65 0.71 -12.44
CA GLN A 30 13.05 0.74 -13.78
C GLN A 30 11.95 -0.32 -14.03
N ASN A 31 11.84 -1.37 -13.21
CA ASN A 31 10.88 -2.46 -13.43
C ASN A 31 9.77 -2.55 -12.36
N LEU A 32 9.74 -1.66 -11.37
CA LEU A 32 8.68 -1.65 -10.37
C LEU A 32 7.46 -0.88 -10.91
N PRO A 33 6.22 -1.34 -10.61
CA PRO A 33 5.00 -0.65 -11.01
C PRO A 33 4.96 0.83 -10.60
N SER A 34 4.50 1.67 -11.53
CA SER A 34 4.10 3.07 -11.28
C SER A 34 2.62 3.23 -11.05
N VAL A 35 1.82 2.24 -11.45
CA VAL A 35 0.36 2.29 -11.35
C VAL A 35 -0.11 1.04 -10.64
N VAL A 36 -1.00 1.26 -9.68
CA VAL A 36 -1.76 0.21 -9.00
C VAL A 36 -3.25 0.59 -9.02
N TYR A 37 -4.10 -0.40 -8.83
CA TYR A 37 -5.54 -0.27 -8.83
C TYR A 37 -6.13 -0.64 -7.48
N ARG A 38 -7.20 0.04 -7.10
CA ARG A 38 -8.05 -0.37 -5.98
C ARG A 38 -9.50 -0.42 -6.45
N GLY A 39 -10.16 -1.52 -6.12
CA GLY A 39 -11.61 -1.61 -6.19
C GLY A 39 -12.22 -1.29 -4.84
N ASP A 40 -13.27 -0.47 -4.82
CA ASP A 40 -14.01 -0.21 -3.60
C ASP A 40 -15.46 0.21 -3.91
N GLN A 41 -16.34 0.14 -2.92
CA GLN A 41 -17.71 0.63 -3.01
C GLN A 41 -17.81 2.09 -2.57
N ILE A 42 -16.79 2.59 -1.87
CA ILE A 42 -16.71 3.99 -1.47
C ILE A 42 -16.54 4.86 -2.72
N PRO A 43 -17.39 5.88 -2.93
CA PRO A 43 -17.30 6.75 -4.09
C PRO A 43 -16.19 7.82 -3.97
N PRO A 44 -15.72 8.39 -5.09
CA PRO A 44 -14.60 9.33 -5.14
C PRO A 44 -14.80 10.57 -4.27
N GLU A 45 -16.03 11.08 -4.18
CA GLU A 45 -16.39 12.24 -3.38
C GLU A 45 -16.13 12.00 -1.88
N GLN A 46 -16.32 10.76 -1.43
CA GLN A 46 -16.08 10.38 -0.04
C GLN A 46 -14.58 10.27 0.24
N TYR A 47 -13.79 9.60 -0.60
CA TYR A 47 -12.33 9.57 -0.43
C TYR A 47 -11.67 10.94 -0.57
N LYS A 48 -12.18 11.79 -1.44
CA LYS A 48 -11.75 13.19 -1.51
C LYS A 48 -11.98 13.91 -0.18
N LYS A 49 -13.15 13.73 0.43
CA LYS A 49 -13.49 14.32 1.74
C LYS A 49 -12.60 13.77 2.86
N ASP A 50 -12.27 12.49 2.80
CA ASP A 50 -11.39 11.82 3.77
C ASP A 50 -9.90 12.12 3.57
N GLY A 51 -9.57 12.88 2.51
CA GLY A 51 -8.19 13.21 2.15
C GLY A 51 -7.42 12.06 1.52
N GLY A 52 -8.08 10.95 1.22
CA GLY A 52 -7.50 9.77 0.61
C GLY A 52 -8.28 8.48 0.89
N ILE A 53 -7.63 7.38 0.59
CA ILE A 53 -8.08 6.02 0.89
C ILE A 53 -7.38 5.60 2.19
N PRO A 54 -8.12 5.57 3.32
CA PRO A 54 -7.55 5.19 4.59
C PRO A 54 -7.26 3.68 4.61
N PRO A 55 -6.32 3.24 5.45
CA PRO A 55 -6.26 1.85 5.88
C PRO A 55 -7.39 1.58 6.86
N GLU A 56 -7.50 0.36 7.36
CA GLU A 56 -8.60 -0.04 8.24
C GLU A 56 -8.45 0.49 9.68
N PHE A 57 -7.95 1.71 9.90
CA PHE A 57 -7.65 2.29 11.21
C PHE A 57 -8.89 2.67 12.05
N THR A 58 -9.76 1.72 12.38
CA THR A 58 -10.84 1.94 13.34
C THR A 58 -10.62 1.14 14.62
N GLY A 59 -10.08 1.78 15.66
CA GLY A 59 -9.84 1.15 16.97
C GLY A 59 -8.37 1.07 17.34
N ASP A 60 -8.06 0.27 18.37
CA ASP A 60 -6.70 0.12 18.88
C ASP A 60 -5.82 -0.67 17.91
N MET A 61 -4.59 -0.19 17.70
CA MET A 61 -3.58 -0.87 16.88
C MET A 61 -2.82 -1.89 17.72
N THR A 62 -2.54 -3.05 17.15
CA THR A 62 -1.78 -4.13 17.79
C THR A 62 -0.61 -4.56 16.91
N GLU A 63 0.26 -5.46 17.39
CA GLU A 63 1.31 -6.05 16.55
C GLU A 63 0.76 -6.61 15.23
N ARG A 64 -0.43 -7.25 15.26
CA ARG A 64 -1.06 -7.83 14.07
C ARG A 64 -1.47 -6.77 13.07
N SER A 65 -1.76 -5.55 13.51
CA SER A 65 -2.10 -4.45 12.63
C SER A 65 -1.01 -4.11 11.62
N TYR A 66 0.24 -4.32 12.01
CA TYR A 66 1.42 -4.05 11.19
C TYR A 66 1.95 -5.29 10.45
N SER A 67 1.27 -6.43 10.55
CA SER A 67 1.65 -7.66 9.85
C SER A 67 1.05 -7.72 8.44
N LEU A 68 1.92 -7.91 7.43
CA LEU A 68 1.50 -8.17 6.05
C LEU A 68 0.77 -9.51 5.91
N TRP A 69 1.13 -10.53 6.70
CA TRP A 69 0.43 -11.81 6.68
C TRP A 69 -1.01 -11.66 7.18
N TRP A 70 -1.21 -10.96 8.29
CA TRP A 70 -2.55 -10.71 8.84
C TRP A 70 -3.36 -9.76 7.95
N HIS A 71 -2.71 -8.79 7.29
CA HIS A 71 -3.36 -7.98 6.26
C HIS A 71 -3.88 -8.84 5.10
N ASN A 72 -3.01 -9.66 4.49
CA ASN A 72 -3.39 -10.50 3.34
C ASN A 72 -4.48 -11.51 3.66
N LEU A 73 -4.55 -12.00 4.91
CA LEU A 73 -5.59 -12.93 5.32
C LEU A 73 -7.00 -12.32 5.26
N GLY A 74 -7.11 -11.00 5.39
CA GLY A 74 -8.36 -10.26 5.35
C GLY A 74 -9.29 -10.52 6.55
N THR A 75 -10.44 -9.84 6.53
CA THR A 75 -11.47 -9.87 7.59
C THR A 75 -12.38 -11.09 7.54
N ASP A 76 -12.61 -11.65 6.35
CA ASP A 76 -13.77 -12.51 6.10
C ASP A 76 -13.66 -13.91 6.72
N ASN A 77 -12.46 -14.30 7.17
CA ASN A 77 -12.18 -15.64 7.67
C ASN A 77 -12.04 -15.72 9.21
N TYR A 78 -12.11 -14.59 9.92
CA TYR A 78 -11.84 -14.54 11.36
C TYR A 78 -12.87 -13.67 12.10
N PRO A 79 -13.97 -14.26 12.60
CA PRO A 79 -14.99 -13.52 13.35
C PRO A 79 -14.45 -12.92 14.67
N ASP A 80 -13.33 -13.43 15.18
CA ASP A 80 -12.66 -12.95 16.39
C ASP A 80 -11.52 -11.96 16.09
N ARG A 81 -11.59 -11.23 14.97
CA ARG A 81 -10.56 -10.26 14.60
C ARG A 81 -10.43 -9.16 15.66
N ASP A 82 -9.25 -9.09 16.26
CA ASP A 82 -8.89 -8.13 17.32
C ASP A 82 -7.88 -7.07 16.84
N PHE A 83 -7.75 -6.89 15.53
CA PHE A 83 -6.80 -5.95 14.94
C PHE A 83 -7.40 -5.22 13.75
N GLN A 84 -6.80 -4.08 13.45
CA GLN A 84 -7.06 -3.29 12.27
C GLN A 84 -5.84 -3.22 11.39
N SER A 85 -5.99 -3.25 10.06
CA SER A 85 -4.81 -3.24 9.20
C SER A 85 -4.22 -1.82 9.06
N ALA A 86 -2.90 -1.72 9.22
CA ALA A 86 -2.15 -0.50 8.92
C ALA A 86 -2.00 -0.21 7.41
N TYR A 87 -2.53 -1.10 6.57
CA TYR A 87 -2.32 -1.10 5.13
C TYR A 87 -3.62 -0.90 4.35
N ALA A 88 -3.58 -0.06 3.31
CA ALA A 88 -4.62 -0.06 2.29
C ALA A 88 -4.19 -0.98 1.13
N ALA A 89 -5.04 -1.94 0.79
CA ALA A 89 -4.76 -2.91 -0.28
C ALA A 89 -4.92 -2.27 -1.67
N THR A 90 -3.97 -2.58 -2.56
CA THR A 90 -4.01 -2.28 -4.00
C THR A 90 -3.49 -3.47 -4.79
N SER A 91 -3.71 -3.49 -6.09
CA SER A 91 -3.23 -4.56 -6.98
C SER A 91 -2.76 -4.00 -8.31
N THR A 92 -1.77 -4.65 -8.93
CA THR A 92 -1.46 -4.40 -10.35
C THR A 92 -2.41 -5.10 -11.32
N GLU A 93 -3.22 -6.06 -10.85
CA GLU A 93 -4.20 -6.75 -11.69
C GLU A 93 -5.53 -6.01 -11.66
N PHE A 94 -5.99 -5.57 -12.83
CA PHE A 94 -7.23 -4.80 -12.94
C PHE A 94 -8.46 -5.63 -12.51
N ALA A 95 -8.50 -6.90 -12.89
CA ALA A 95 -9.53 -7.86 -12.49
C ALA A 95 -9.70 -7.99 -10.97
N VAL A 96 -8.63 -7.84 -10.20
CA VAL A 96 -8.70 -7.85 -8.73
C VAL A 96 -9.45 -6.61 -8.26
N ALA A 97 -9.13 -5.42 -8.79
CA ALA A 97 -9.88 -4.21 -8.48
C ALA A 97 -11.36 -4.32 -8.91
N VAL A 98 -11.68 -4.86 -10.08
CA VAL A 98 -13.09 -5.10 -10.47
C VAL A 98 -13.79 -6.00 -9.44
N SER A 99 -13.10 -7.07 -8.97
CA SER A 99 -13.67 -8.00 -7.98
C SER A 99 -14.04 -7.29 -6.68
N PHE A 100 -13.13 -6.51 -6.11
CA PHE A 100 -13.36 -5.81 -4.84
C PHE A 100 -14.38 -4.68 -4.95
N ALA A 101 -14.48 -4.02 -6.11
CA ALA A 101 -15.46 -2.96 -6.32
C ALA A 101 -16.92 -3.45 -6.21
N ILE A 102 -17.19 -4.74 -6.48
CA ILE A 102 -18.56 -5.27 -6.54
C ILE A 102 -18.85 -6.41 -5.55
N LYS A 103 -17.83 -6.92 -4.85
CA LYS A 103 -17.90 -8.17 -4.07
C LYS A 103 -19.02 -8.16 -3.03
N ASP A 104 -19.15 -7.08 -2.28
CA ASP A 104 -20.03 -7.04 -1.09
C ASP A 104 -21.46 -6.59 -1.43
N ASN A 105 -21.62 -5.78 -2.48
CA ASN A 105 -22.90 -5.25 -2.95
C ASN A 105 -22.93 -5.23 -4.48
N PRO A 106 -23.13 -6.37 -5.15
CA PRO A 106 -23.08 -6.47 -6.62
C PRO A 106 -24.22 -5.72 -7.34
N ASN A 107 -25.18 -5.19 -6.59
CA ASN A 107 -26.30 -4.41 -7.11
C ASN A 107 -26.10 -2.89 -6.96
N GLU A 108 -25.01 -2.47 -6.32
CA GLU A 108 -24.66 -1.07 -6.10
C GLU A 108 -23.47 -0.66 -6.97
N ALA A 109 -23.26 0.65 -7.10
CA ALA A 109 -22.14 1.19 -7.86
C ALA A 109 -20.82 0.87 -7.15
N GLY A 110 -19.95 0.14 -7.84
CA GLY A 110 -18.55 -0.05 -7.46
C GLY A 110 -17.65 0.93 -8.19
N TRP A 111 -16.48 1.22 -7.62
CA TRP A 111 -15.50 2.14 -8.19
C TRP A 111 -14.14 1.47 -8.32
N ILE A 112 -13.45 1.78 -9.42
CA ILE A 112 -12.04 1.43 -9.60
C ILE A 112 -11.23 2.71 -9.62
N TYR A 113 -10.21 2.75 -8.77
CA TYR A 113 -9.26 3.84 -8.65
C TYR A 113 -7.95 3.45 -9.32
N ARG A 114 -7.46 4.28 -10.23
CA ARG A 114 -6.09 4.24 -10.75
C ARG A 114 -5.24 5.15 -9.89
N ILE A 115 -4.18 4.61 -9.31
CA ILE A 115 -3.40 5.26 -8.27
C ILE A 115 -1.94 5.26 -8.68
N HIS A 116 -1.28 6.42 -8.59
CA HIS A 116 0.16 6.49 -8.78
C HIS A 116 0.88 5.91 -7.58
N ALA A 117 1.77 4.96 -7.86
CA ALA A 117 2.48 4.22 -6.86
C ALA A 117 3.53 5.08 -6.14
N THR A 118 3.62 4.89 -4.83
CA THR A 118 4.61 5.54 -3.97
C THR A 118 5.36 4.53 -3.11
N PRO A 119 6.53 4.91 -2.54
CA PRO A 119 7.38 3.96 -1.86
C PRO A 119 6.80 3.35 -0.57
N ASN A 120 5.72 3.91 -0.01
CA ASN A 120 5.02 3.28 1.13
C ASN A 120 4.19 2.04 0.73
N MET A 121 4.07 1.74 -0.57
CA MET A 121 3.37 0.56 -1.10
C MET A 121 4.35 -0.61 -1.22
N ILE A 122 4.11 -1.69 -0.47
CA ILE A 122 5.01 -2.84 -0.35
C ILE A 122 4.54 -3.99 -1.23
N ASP A 123 5.44 -4.58 -2.01
CA ASP A 123 5.20 -5.86 -2.68
C ASP A 123 4.96 -6.98 -1.65
N LEU A 124 3.70 -7.35 -1.44
CA LEU A 124 3.31 -8.28 -0.41
C LEU A 124 3.84 -9.69 -0.70
N ALA A 125 3.76 -10.13 -1.95
CA ALA A 125 4.13 -11.48 -2.36
C ALA A 125 5.63 -11.76 -2.20
N HIS A 126 6.46 -10.72 -2.25
CA HIS A 126 7.91 -10.82 -2.07
C HIS A 126 8.40 -10.43 -0.67
N SER A 127 7.49 -10.35 0.31
CA SER A 127 7.82 -10.07 1.71
C SER A 127 8.19 -11.33 2.52
N ASP A 128 8.76 -12.33 1.85
CA ASP A 128 9.32 -13.57 2.44
C ASP A 128 8.32 -14.43 3.25
N PHE A 129 7.06 -14.44 2.83
CA PHE A 129 6.06 -15.44 3.22
C PHE A 129 5.24 -15.86 2.00
N ARG A 130 4.44 -16.92 2.14
CA ARG A 130 3.50 -17.33 1.08
C ARG A 130 2.15 -16.65 1.36
N PRO A 131 1.69 -15.71 0.51
CA PRO A 131 0.36 -15.13 0.63
C PRO A 131 -0.71 -16.21 0.51
N ILE A 132 -1.83 -15.99 1.22
CA ILE A 132 -3.00 -16.85 1.15
C ILE A 132 -3.77 -16.54 -0.14
N TYR A 133 -3.92 -15.26 -0.45
CA TYR A 133 -4.50 -14.79 -1.70
C TYR A 133 -3.42 -14.22 -2.62
N LEU A 134 -3.40 -14.70 -3.87
CA LEU A 134 -2.45 -14.27 -4.89
C LEU A 134 -3.06 -13.15 -5.73
N GLU A 135 -3.10 -11.95 -5.16
CA GLU A 135 -3.78 -10.79 -5.74
C GLU A 135 -2.82 -9.78 -6.40
N ARG A 136 -1.52 -10.14 -6.51
CA ARG A 136 -0.43 -9.20 -6.88
C ARG A 136 -0.52 -7.89 -6.09
N GLU A 137 -0.70 -8.07 -4.80
CA GLU A 137 -1.05 -7.01 -3.89
C GLU A 137 0.16 -6.12 -3.58
N PHE A 138 -0.08 -4.81 -3.59
CA PHE A 138 0.83 -3.82 -3.04
C PHE A 138 0.16 -3.12 -1.86
N ALA A 139 0.67 -3.38 -0.66
CA ALA A 139 0.07 -2.93 0.59
C ALA A 139 0.59 -1.54 0.97
N ALA A 140 -0.27 -0.53 0.98
CA ALA A 140 0.10 0.86 1.25
C ALA A 140 0.08 1.17 2.75
N VAL A 141 1.27 1.24 3.38
CA VAL A 141 1.40 1.58 4.80
C VAL A 141 0.89 2.99 5.06
N GLY A 142 -0.05 3.14 5.99
CA GLY A 142 -0.60 4.45 6.36
C GLY A 142 -1.59 5.03 5.35
N GLY A 143 -1.93 4.27 4.31
CA GLY A 143 -2.96 4.61 3.32
C GLY A 143 -2.44 5.28 2.07
N ILE A 144 -3.37 5.85 1.33
CA ILE A 144 -3.13 6.45 0.02
C ILE A 144 -3.77 7.83 0.05
N ARG A 145 -3.00 8.87 -0.21
CA ARG A 145 -3.53 10.23 -0.23
C ARG A 145 -4.40 10.46 -1.46
N TRP A 146 -5.38 11.34 -1.34
CA TRP A 146 -6.26 11.70 -2.45
C TRP A 146 -5.48 12.25 -3.65
N ASP A 147 -4.44 13.04 -3.40
CA ASP A 147 -3.58 13.60 -4.44
C ASP A 147 -2.71 12.55 -5.17
N GLN A 148 -2.67 11.29 -4.71
CA GLN A 148 -2.04 10.16 -5.43
C GLN A 148 -2.99 9.46 -6.41
N VAL A 149 -4.30 9.64 -6.26
CA VAL A 149 -5.30 9.04 -7.15
C VAL A 149 -5.24 9.80 -8.48
N GLU A 150 -4.92 9.10 -9.57
CA GLU A 150 -4.82 9.70 -10.90
C GLU A 150 -6.21 9.85 -11.55
N ALA A 151 -7.04 8.83 -11.40
CA ALA A 151 -8.36 8.75 -12.00
C ALA A 151 -9.22 7.69 -11.34
N TRP A 152 -10.53 7.73 -11.60
CA TRP A 152 -11.45 6.67 -11.22
C TRP A 152 -12.46 6.38 -12.33
N LEU A 153 -13.13 5.24 -12.24
CA LEU A 153 -14.29 4.91 -13.05
C LEU A 153 -15.31 4.13 -12.22
N GLU A 154 -16.58 4.22 -12.61
CA GLU A 154 -17.66 3.43 -12.03
C GLU A 154 -17.77 2.09 -12.76
N VAL A 155 -17.85 0.98 -12.03
CA VAL A 155 -18.00 -0.34 -12.62
C VAL A 155 -19.39 -0.44 -13.27
N PRO A 156 -19.49 -0.88 -14.54
CA PRO A 156 -20.78 -1.02 -15.22
C PRO A 156 -21.72 -1.98 -14.49
N LYS A 157 -23.01 -1.63 -14.41
CA LYS A 157 -24.04 -2.41 -13.69
C LYS A 157 -24.27 -3.82 -14.22
N ASN A 158 -23.83 -4.12 -15.44
CA ASN A 158 -23.91 -5.45 -16.03
C ASN A 158 -22.69 -6.34 -15.71
N VAL A 159 -21.65 -5.79 -15.07
CA VAL A 159 -20.62 -6.57 -14.39
C VAL A 159 -21.21 -7.00 -13.04
N SER A 160 -21.17 -8.30 -12.75
CA SER A 160 -21.84 -8.85 -11.57
C SER A 160 -20.91 -9.79 -10.82
N ALA A 161 -21.03 -9.82 -9.50
CA ALA A 161 -20.33 -10.80 -8.69
C ALA A 161 -20.97 -12.18 -8.87
N GLU A 162 -20.14 -13.23 -8.89
CA GLU A 162 -20.62 -14.59 -8.78
C GLU A 162 -20.72 -14.99 -7.30
N LYS A 163 -21.90 -15.53 -6.94
CA LYS A 163 -22.16 -16.01 -5.58
C LYS A 163 -21.15 -17.10 -5.21
N GLY A 164 -20.33 -16.83 -4.21
CA GLY A 164 -19.29 -17.75 -3.71
C GLY A 164 -17.92 -17.61 -4.38
N ALA A 165 -17.77 -16.73 -5.39
CA ALA A 165 -16.48 -16.46 -6.04
C ALA A 165 -15.67 -15.33 -5.37
N GLY A 166 -16.26 -14.60 -4.42
CA GLY A 166 -15.64 -13.46 -3.77
C GLY A 166 -15.34 -12.30 -4.75
N GLY A 167 -16.21 -12.09 -5.74
CA GLY A 167 -16.06 -11.09 -6.80
C GLY A 167 -16.50 -11.62 -8.16
N ILE A 168 -15.76 -11.26 -9.22
CA ILE A 168 -16.03 -11.72 -10.60
C ILE A 168 -15.61 -13.18 -10.82
N ARG A 169 -16.14 -13.79 -11.88
CA ARG A 169 -15.89 -15.19 -12.27
C ARG A 169 -14.44 -15.42 -12.72
N GLN A 170 -13.98 -16.67 -12.69
CA GLN A 170 -12.59 -16.98 -13.07
C GLN A 170 -12.27 -16.60 -14.53
N GLU A 171 -13.21 -16.79 -15.45
CA GLU A 171 -13.07 -16.38 -16.84
C GLU A 171 -13.00 -14.86 -16.98
N GLU A 172 -13.76 -14.10 -16.19
CA GLU A 172 -13.69 -12.64 -16.14
C GLU A 172 -12.34 -12.19 -15.58
N ARG A 173 -11.85 -12.83 -14.52
CA ARG A 173 -10.50 -12.56 -13.99
C ARG A 173 -9.40 -12.73 -15.03
N LYS A 174 -9.51 -13.74 -15.90
CA LYS A 174 -8.56 -13.98 -16.99
C LYS A 174 -8.72 -12.99 -18.15
N ARG A 175 -9.95 -12.57 -18.43
CA ARG A 175 -10.26 -11.63 -19.53
C ARG A 175 -9.87 -10.19 -19.18
N TRP A 176 -10.05 -9.77 -17.92
CA TRP A 176 -9.86 -8.38 -17.49
C TRP A 176 -8.59 -8.18 -16.66
N GLN A 177 -7.49 -8.84 -17.02
CA GLN A 177 -6.22 -8.71 -16.28
C GLN A 177 -5.67 -7.28 -16.30
N THR A 178 -5.90 -6.55 -17.39
CA THR A 178 -5.45 -5.18 -17.60
C THR A 178 -6.62 -4.22 -17.75
N ALA A 179 -6.39 -2.92 -17.54
CA ALA A 179 -7.39 -1.89 -17.77
C ALA A 179 -7.79 -1.86 -19.25
N GLU A 180 -6.82 -2.00 -20.16
CA GLU A 180 -7.03 -2.01 -21.59
C GLU A 180 -7.94 -3.15 -22.04
N ASP A 181 -7.82 -4.34 -21.43
CA ASP A 181 -8.69 -5.46 -21.76
C ASP A 181 -10.12 -5.25 -21.26
N PHE A 182 -10.30 -4.60 -20.11
CA PHE A 182 -11.62 -4.22 -19.62
C PHE A 182 -12.26 -3.14 -20.50
N GLU A 183 -11.51 -2.10 -20.86
CA GLU A 183 -11.98 -0.99 -21.70
C GLU A 183 -12.40 -1.43 -23.11
N LYS A 184 -11.77 -2.48 -23.68
CA LYS A 184 -12.22 -3.08 -24.94
C LYS A 184 -13.64 -3.65 -24.87
N GLU A 185 -14.03 -4.20 -23.73
CA GLU A 185 -15.38 -4.77 -23.51
C GLU A 185 -16.39 -3.69 -23.12
N PHE A 186 -15.92 -2.60 -22.51
CA PHE A 186 -16.74 -1.46 -22.09
C PHE A 186 -16.23 -0.13 -22.71
N PRO A 187 -16.31 0.05 -24.03
CA PRO A 187 -15.68 1.18 -24.74
C PRO A 187 -16.30 2.55 -24.41
N ASP A 188 -17.53 2.57 -23.89
CA ASP A 188 -18.21 3.80 -23.47
C ASP A 188 -17.78 4.27 -22.07
N LEU A 189 -17.04 3.42 -21.33
CA LEU A 189 -16.56 3.74 -20.00
C LEU A 189 -15.42 4.75 -20.09
N LYS A 190 -15.48 5.78 -19.25
CA LYS A 190 -14.50 6.86 -19.23
C LYS A 190 -13.90 7.01 -17.85
N TRP A 191 -12.57 6.99 -17.81
CA TRP A 191 -11.84 7.49 -16.65
C TRP A 191 -12.19 8.95 -16.40
N VAL A 192 -12.57 9.25 -15.17
CA VAL A 192 -12.64 10.61 -14.66
C VAL A 192 -11.29 10.92 -14.05
N ASN A 193 -10.52 11.80 -14.69
CA ASN A 193 -9.22 12.22 -14.17
C ASN A 193 -9.42 13.05 -12.90
N ASN A 194 -8.60 12.78 -11.89
CA ASN A 194 -8.58 13.54 -10.66
C ASN A 194 -7.93 14.91 -10.90
N PRO A 195 -8.66 16.03 -10.80
CA PRO A 195 -8.06 17.35 -10.94
C PRO A 195 -7.08 17.70 -9.81
N ASP A 196 -7.13 16.96 -8.69
CA ASP A 196 -6.26 17.16 -7.53
C ASP A 196 -5.02 16.26 -7.56
N TYR A 197 -4.83 15.45 -8.61
CA TYR A 197 -3.64 14.62 -8.77
C TYR A 197 -2.37 15.49 -8.75
N ASN A 198 -1.38 15.08 -7.95
CA ASN A 198 -0.12 15.80 -7.84
C ASN A 198 0.98 15.12 -8.68
N PRO A 199 1.46 15.75 -9.77
CA PRO A 199 2.48 15.16 -10.64
C PRO A 199 3.86 15.00 -9.96
N VAL A 200 4.04 15.51 -8.73
CA VAL A 200 5.21 15.14 -7.92
C VAL A 200 5.36 13.62 -7.79
N TYR A 201 4.25 12.87 -7.88
CA TYR A 201 4.28 11.43 -7.74
C TYR A 201 4.89 10.69 -8.92
N ASP A 202 4.92 11.28 -10.12
CA ASP A 202 5.36 10.64 -11.38
C ASP A 202 6.77 10.01 -11.31
N GLN A 203 7.61 10.53 -10.40
CA GLN A 203 8.97 10.07 -10.15
C GLN A 203 9.06 8.79 -9.31
N TYR A 204 7.99 8.43 -8.60
CA TYR A 204 7.98 7.35 -7.62
C TYR A 204 7.44 6.05 -8.19
N ARG A 205 7.76 4.97 -7.48
CA ARG A 205 7.29 3.62 -7.73
C ARG A 205 7.01 2.96 -6.38
N VAL A 206 6.35 1.81 -6.42
CA VAL A 206 6.22 0.92 -5.26
C VAL A 206 7.60 0.54 -4.67
N SER A 207 7.60 0.08 -3.42
CA SER A 207 8.73 -0.58 -2.79
C SER A 207 8.76 -2.09 -3.07
N GLN A 208 9.95 -2.67 -2.97
CA GLN A 208 10.12 -4.12 -2.89
C GLN A 208 9.50 -4.68 -1.61
N GLY A 209 9.41 -6.01 -1.53
CA GLY A 209 8.92 -6.71 -0.34
C GLY A 209 9.72 -6.36 0.93
N GLN A 210 9.04 -6.41 2.07
CA GLN A 210 9.57 -6.05 3.39
C GLN A 210 9.47 -7.24 4.34
N PRO A 211 10.45 -8.18 4.35
CA PRO A 211 10.43 -9.38 5.19
C PRO A 211 10.27 -9.10 6.69
N GLN A 212 10.77 -7.97 7.16
CA GLN A 212 10.62 -7.53 8.55
C GLN A 212 9.19 -7.19 8.95
N LEU A 213 8.30 -6.97 7.97
CA LEU A 213 6.87 -6.73 8.16
C LEU A 213 6.01 -7.97 7.86
N ALA A 214 6.64 -9.13 7.59
CA ALA A 214 5.92 -10.35 7.24
C ALA A 214 4.89 -10.73 8.33
N GLY A 215 5.30 -10.67 9.61
CA GLY A 215 4.41 -10.85 10.76
C GLY A 215 3.65 -12.17 10.76
N VAL A 216 4.30 -13.25 10.32
CA VAL A 216 3.71 -14.59 10.22
C VAL A 216 3.57 -15.22 11.62
N PRO A 217 2.40 -15.78 11.97
CA PRO A 217 2.19 -16.42 13.27
C PRO A 217 3.12 -17.63 13.51
N GLU A 218 3.40 -17.92 14.79
CA GLU A 218 4.14 -19.11 15.18
C GLU A 218 3.52 -20.39 14.59
N GLY A 219 4.38 -21.33 14.17
CA GLY A 219 3.96 -22.59 13.56
C GLY A 219 3.54 -22.48 12.08
N ARG A 220 3.50 -21.29 11.50
CA ARG A 220 3.34 -21.10 10.05
C ARG A 220 4.69 -20.96 9.37
N ARG A 221 4.74 -21.33 8.09
CA ARG A 221 5.97 -21.26 7.29
C ARG A 221 6.20 -19.83 6.81
N GLN A 222 7.32 -19.26 7.22
CA GLN A 222 7.90 -18.03 6.67
C GLN A 222 9.29 -18.34 6.11
N GLY A 223 9.83 -17.45 5.29
CA GLY A 223 11.15 -17.60 4.71
C GLY A 223 12.28 -17.23 5.69
N PRO A 224 13.54 -17.36 5.24
CA PRO A 224 14.71 -17.15 6.08
C PRO A 224 14.87 -15.70 6.55
N LEU A 225 14.60 -14.69 5.72
CA LEU A 225 14.74 -13.28 6.10
C LEU A 225 13.67 -12.88 7.11
N ALA A 226 12.41 -13.23 6.87
CA ALA A 226 11.34 -13.02 7.83
C ALA A 226 11.64 -13.71 9.18
N SER A 227 12.27 -14.90 9.13
CA SER A 227 12.73 -15.61 10.34
C SER A 227 13.89 -14.97 11.06
N GLU A 228 14.75 -14.21 10.39
CA GLU A 228 15.80 -13.44 11.06
C GLU A 228 15.22 -12.21 11.73
N PHE A 229 14.37 -11.45 11.03
CA PHE A 229 13.71 -10.27 11.60
C PHE A 229 12.81 -10.62 12.79
N ALA A 230 12.07 -11.73 12.74
CA ALA A 230 11.23 -12.18 13.86
C ALA A 230 12.01 -12.50 15.16
N LYS A 231 13.34 -12.63 15.10
CA LYS A 231 14.21 -12.83 16.28
C LYS A 231 14.76 -11.51 16.83
N GLU A 232 14.62 -10.41 16.11
CA GLU A 232 15.04 -9.11 16.61
C GLU A 232 14.18 -8.72 17.80
N ASN A 233 14.75 -7.96 18.74
CA ASN A 233 13.99 -7.37 19.84
C ASN A 233 13.27 -6.09 19.37
N LYS A 234 12.45 -6.22 18.33
CA LYS A 234 11.66 -5.15 17.72
C LYS A 234 10.24 -5.61 17.46
N THR A 235 9.31 -4.68 17.62
CA THR A 235 7.91 -4.88 17.24
C THR A 235 7.70 -4.67 15.74
N LEU A 236 6.60 -5.20 15.22
CA LEU A 236 6.18 -4.92 13.84
C LEU A 236 5.86 -3.43 13.65
N GLU A 237 5.32 -2.77 14.68
CA GLU A 237 5.14 -1.32 14.68
C GLU A 237 6.46 -0.57 14.51
N GLN A 238 7.50 -0.96 15.25
CA GLN A 238 8.84 -0.35 15.13
C GLN A 238 9.42 -0.57 13.74
N HIS A 239 9.26 -1.77 13.16
CA HIS A 239 9.66 -2.02 11.78
C HIS A 239 8.88 -1.18 10.76
N ALA A 240 7.58 -0.93 11.00
CA ALA A 240 6.75 -0.10 10.13
C ALA A 240 7.17 1.38 10.20
N ILE A 241 7.46 1.88 11.41
CA ILE A 241 8.01 3.22 11.63
C ILE A 241 9.36 3.37 10.94
N GLU A 242 10.29 2.42 11.13
CA GLU A 242 11.62 2.45 10.47
C GLU A 242 11.53 2.39 8.94
N PHE A 243 10.54 1.68 8.41
CA PHE A 243 10.24 1.66 6.99
C PHE A 243 9.74 3.04 6.53
N MET A 244 8.75 3.61 7.20
CA MET A 244 8.18 4.91 6.85
C MET A 244 9.16 6.07 7.03
N ASP A 245 10.07 6.01 8.00
CA ASP A 245 11.16 6.97 8.15
C ASP A 245 12.09 6.99 6.92
N LYS A 246 12.25 5.84 6.25
CA LYS A 246 13.08 5.72 5.03
C LYS A 246 12.34 6.19 3.78
N VAL A 247 11.03 5.90 3.67
CA VAL A 247 10.34 5.97 2.38
C VAL A 247 9.04 6.78 2.38
N GLY A 248 8.54 7.18 3.53
CA GLY A 248 7.22 7.79 3.71
C GLY A 248 7.16 9.29 3.42
N ALA A 249 8.30 9.97 3.26
CA ALA A 249 8.34 11.42 3.04
C ALA A 249 7.46 11.91 1.86
N PRO A 250 7.40 11.22 0.70
CA PRO A 250 6.53 11.60 -0.41
C PRO A 250 5.04 11.63 -0.05
N VAL A 251 4.61 10.75 0.85
CA VAL A 251 3.22 10.68 1.31
C VAL A 251 3.00 11.51 2.58
N GLY A 252 3.94 12.39 2.93
CA GLY A 252 3.77 13.32 4.05
C GLY A 252 4.11 12.76 5.44
N TRP A 253 4.80 11.63 5.51
CA TRP A 253 5.31 11.10 6.78
C TRP A 253 6.27 12.08 7.47
N LYS A 254 6.01 12.38 8.74
CA LYS A 254 6.85 13.23 9.60
C LYS A 254 7.05 12.63 11.01
N GLY A 255 7.01 11.29 11.11
CA GLY A 255 6.95 10.56 12.37
C GLY A 255 5.53 10.21 12.85
N ALA A 256 4.52 10.49 12.02
CA ALA A 256 3.13 10.08 12.21
C ALA A 256 2.49 9.79 10.85
N PHE A 257 1.49 8.90 10.83
CA PHE A 257 0.79 8.53 9.59
C PHE A 257 0.10 9.76 8.97
N PRO A 258 0.15 9.91 7.64
CA PRO A 258 -0.15 11.18 6.98
C PRO A 258 -1.64 11.49 6.82
N LEU A 259 -2.50 10.48 6.91
CA LEU A 259 -3.94 10.67 7.01
C LEU A 259 -4.28 10.83 8.51
N ASP A 260 -5.02 11.89 8.88
CA ASP A 260 -5.60 12.03 10.24
C ASP A 260 -6.76 11.04 10.33
N LEU A 261 -6.41 9.78 10.65
CA LEU A 261 -7.28 8.62 10.60
C LEU A 261 -8.26 8.64 11.78
N LYS A 262 -9.25 9.53 11.72
CA LYS A 262 -10.45 9.43 12.56
C LYS A 262 -11.49 8.65 11.77
N ALA A 263 -11.91 7.51 12.33
CA ALA A 263 -12.97 6.68 11.79
C ALA A 263 -14.16 7.55 11.30
N PRO A 264 -14.82 7.19 10.18
CA PRO A 264 -16.12 7.76 9.86
C PRO A 264 -17.04 7.57 11.06
N VAL A 265 -17.61 8.68 11.55
CA VAL A 265 -18.72 8.63 12.50
C VAL A 265 -19.88 7.98 11.73
N ASN A 266 -20.08 6.68 11.96
CA ASN A 266 -21.16 5.79 11.47
C ASN A 266 -20.68 4.65 10.56
N SER A 267 -20.21 3.58 11.19
CA SER A 267 -20.36 2.22 10.66
C SER A 267 -20.57 1.25 11.81
N GLN A 268 -21.69 1.43 12.53
CA GLN A 268 -22.39 0.31 13.16
C GLN A 268 -23.48 -0.11 12.17
N ALA A 269 -23.34 -1.32 11.64
CA ALA A 269 -24.43 -2.13 11.10
C ALA A 269 -24.32 -3.51 11.75
#